data_AF-A0A372FZ34-F1
#
_entry.id   AF-A0A372FZ34-F1
#
_cell.length_a   1.000
_cell.length_b   1.000
_cell.length_c   1.000
_cell.angle_alpha   90.00
_cell.angle_beta   90.00
_cell.angle_gamma   90.00
#
_symmetry.space_group_name_H-M   'P 1'
#
loop_
_entity.id
_entity.type
_entity.pdbx_description
1 polymer ?
#
loop_
_entity_poly.entity_id
_entity_poly.type
_entity_poly.pdbx_seq_one_letter_code
_entity_poly.pdbx_strand_id
1 'polypeptide(L)'
;MITESRIESRARSESRTAYEIIAAHIPDHDCGLCRVCLVAGPCRPANAAANRLVELGLPVLDPVLPARRRDVLRRWLAPHRRGRSRSAPLLTWAWQWRFGSAVG
;
A
#
# COMPACT_ATOMS: atom_id res chain seq x y z
N MET A 1 27.52 -28.14 19.97
CA MET A 1 27.95 -26.81 19.49
C MET A 1 28.07 -26.67 17.97
N ILE A 2 28.42 -27.70 17.18
CA ILE A 2 28.49 -27.57 15.69
C ILE A 2 27.09 -27.55 15.02
N THR A 3 26.09 -28.17 15.66
CA THR A 3 24.73 -28.29 15.13
C THR A 3 23.92 -27.01 15.25
N GLU A 4 24.02 -26.31 16.39
CA GLU A 4 23.30 -25.04 16.64
C GLU A 4 23.73 -23.93 15.66
N SER A 5 25.05 -23.75 15.44
CA SER A 5 25.55 -22.73 14.51
C SER A 5 25.11 -22.98 13.07
N ARG A 6 24.98 -24.26 12.67
CA ARG A 6 24.47 -24.65 11.35
C ARG A 6 22.98 -24.39 11.23
N ILE A 7 22.20 -24.62 12.28
CA ILE A 7 20.75 -24.34 12.32
C ILE A 7 20.51 -22.83 12.23
N GLU A 8 21.23 -22.02 13.00
CA GLU A 8 21.13 -20.55 12.94
C GLU A 8 21.54 -19.98 11.59
N SER A 9 22.61 -20.51 10.99
CA SER A 9 23.06 -20.10 9.66
C SER A 9 22.02 -20.41 8.59
N ARG A 10 21.38 -21.59 8.69
CA ARG A 10 20.29 -21.98 7.80
C ARG A 10 19.08 -21.06 7.94
N ALA A 11 18.64 -20.77 9.17
CA ALA A 11 17.51 -19.87 9.41
C ALA A 11 17.78 -18.43 8.89
N ARG A 12 19.01 -17.93 9.04
CA ARG A 12 19.43 -16.65 8.45
C ARG A 12 19.41 -16.64 6.92
N SER A 13 19.88 -17.73 6.30
CA SER A 13 19.85 -17.87 4.84
C SER A 13 18.42 -17.95 4.29
N GLU A 14 17.55 -18.71 4.96
CA GLU A 14 16.16 -18.89 4.57
C GLU A 14 15.35 -17.60 4.73
N SER A 15 15.52 -16.88 5.83
CA SER A 15 14.87 -15.58 6.03
C SER A 15 15.34 -14.54 5.01
N ARG A 16 16.64 -14.47 4.71
CA ARG A 16 17.17 -13.57 3.68
C ARG A 16 16.55 -13.87 2.31
N THR A 17 16.54 -15.14 1.92
CA THR A 17 15.91 -15.59 0.67
C THR A 17 14.42 -15.21 0.61
N ALA A 18 13.68 -15.39 1.71
CA ALA A 18 12.27 -15.03 1.77
C ALA A 18 12.05 -13.52 1.59
N TYR A 19 12.85 -12.67 2.25
CA TYR A 19 12.78 -11.22 2.06
C TYR A 19 13.13 -10.81 0.62
N GLU A 20 14.13 -11.42 0.00
CA GLU A 20 14.50 -11.16 -1.40
C GLU A 20 13.34 -11.50 -2.35
N ILE A 21 12.64 -12.62 -2.14
CA ILE A 21 11.47 -13.01 -2.95
C ILE A 21 10.32 -12.01 -2.77
N ILE A 22 10.05 -11.57 -1.55
CA ILE A 22 9.01 -10.56 -1.28
C ILE A 22 9.39 -9.22 -1.92
N ALA A 23 10.66 -8.79 -1.84
CA ALA A 23 11.14 -7.56 -2.46
C ALA A 23 11.07 -7.60 -3.99
N ALA A 24 11.25 -8.78 -4.59
CA ALA A 24 11.09 -8.99 -6.03
C ALA A 24 9.62 -9.06 -6.47
N HIS A 25 8.66 -9.20 -5.54
CA HIS A 25 7.25 -9.13 -5.85
C HIS A 25 6.85 -7.69 -6.16
N ILE A 26 6.52 -7.43 -7.43
CA ILE A 26 6.08 -6.12 -7.88
C ILE A 26 4.61 -6.25 -8.28
N PRO A 27 3.65 -5.80 -7.45
CA PRO A 27 2.25 -5.75 -7.83
C PRO A 27 2.03 -4.64 -8.86
N ASP A 28 1.31 -4.96 -9.93
CA ASP A 28 0.77 -4.00 -10.86
C ASP A 28 -0.59 -3.50 -10.34
N HIS A 29 -0.70 -2.20 -10.08
CA HIS A 29 -1.90 -1.64 -9.47
C HIS A 29 -3.09 -1.53 -10.44
N ASP A 30 -2.85 -1.53 -11.75
CA ASP A 30 -3.91 -1.34 -12.74
C ASP A 30 -4.63 -2.67 -13.04
N CYS A 31 -3.90 -3.78 -13.01
CA CYS A 31 -4.45 -5.11 -13.31
C CYS A 31 -4.45 -6.08 -12.11
N GLY A 32 -3.83 -5.71 -10.98
CA GLY A 32 -3.72 -6.57 -9.80
C GLY A 32 -2.81 -7.79 -9.98
N LEU A 33 -2.03 -7.83 -11.07
CA LEU A 33 -1.12 -8.94 -11.37
C LEU A 33 0.28 -8.65 -10.82
N CYS A 34 1.00 -9.70 -10.44
CA CYS A 34 2.45 -9.63 -10.22
C CYS A 34 3.14 -9.38 -11.58
N ARG A 35 3.99 -8.36 -11.68
CA ARG A 35 4.73 -8.06 -12.92
C ARG A 35 5.74 -9.14 -13.33
N VAL A 36 6.19 -9.95 -12.36
CA VAL A 36 7.13 -11.05 -12.61
C VAL A 36 6.39 -12.32 -13.02
N CYS A 37 5.35 -12.70 -12.26
CA CYS A 37 4.67 -13.98 -12.46
C CYS A 37 3.43 -13.87 -13.38
N LEU A 38 2.97 -12.66 -13.68
CA LEU A 38 1.77 -12.36 -14.46
C LEU A 38 0.48 -13.04 -13.96
N VAL A 39 0.43 -13.30 -12.64
CA VAL A 39 -0.74 -13.87 -11.94
C VAL A 39 -1.26 -12.88 -10.90
N ALA A 40 -2.53 -13.00 -10.54
CA ALA A 40 -3.13 -12.18 -9.49
C ALA A 40 -2.31 -12.21 -8.20
N GLY A 41 -2.03 -11.03 -7.65
CA GLY A 41 -1.18 -10.85 -6.48
C GLY A 41 -1.88 -11.17 -5.15
N PRO A 42 -1.12 -11.61 -4.12
CA PRO A 42 0.31 -11.94 -4.16
C PRO A 42 0.56 -13.24 -4.92
N CYS A 43 1.62 -13.27 -5.73
CA CYS A 43 1.95 -14.48 -6.49
C CYS A 43 2.40 -15.62 -5.57
N ARG A 44 2.26 -16.87 -6.05
CA ARG A 44 2.61 -18.09 -5.27
C ARG A 44 4.01 -18.03 -4.62
N PRO A 45 5.08 -17.58 -5.30
CA PRO A 45 6.39 -17.42 -4.66
C PRO A 45 6.41 -16.40 -3.51
N ALA A 46 5.79 -15.23 -3.71
CA ALA A 46 5.70 -14.20 -2.67
C ALA A 46 4.90 -14.68 -1.45
N ASN A 47 3.80 -15.39 -1.69
CA ASN A 47 2.99 -15.97 -0.62
C ASN A 47 3.75 -17.08 0.14
N ALA A 48 4.49 -17.94 -0.56
CA ALA A 48 5.31 -18.97 0.07
C ALA A 48 6.44 -18.36 0.92
N ALA A 49 7.08 -17.29 0.42
CA ALA A 49 8.11 -16.56 1.17
C ALA A 49 7.53 -15.88 2.43
N ALA A 50 6.34 -15.26 2.32
CA ALA A 50 5.64 -14.70 3.46
C ALA A 50 5.34 -15.77 4.53
N ASN A 51 4.79 -16.91 4.12
CA ASN A 51 4.55 -18.03 5.02
C ASN A 51 5.83 -18.53 5.68
N ARG A 52 6.95 -18.57 4.93
CA ARG A 52 8.24 -18.98 5.50
C ARG A 52 8.73 -18.04 6.59
N LEU A 53 8.54 -16.73 6.44
CA LEU A 53 8.87 -15.77 7.50
C LEU A 53 7.99 -15.98 8.74
N VAL A 54 6.69 -16.23 8.56
CA VAL A 54 5.77 -16.55 9.66
C VAL A 54 6.22 -17.81 10.40
N GLU A 55 6.57 -18.88 9.68
CA GLU A 55 7.09 -20.13 10.27
C GLU A 55 8.39 -19.92 11.06
N LEU A 56 9.22 -18.97 10.65
CA LEU A 56 10.45 -18.59 11.35
C LEU A 56 10.21 -17.59 12.50
N GLY A 57 8.96 -17.16 12.74
CA GLY A 57 8.62 -16.16 13.75
C GLY A 57 9.08 -14.74 13.40
N LEU A 58 9.29 -14.46 12.11
CA LEU A 58 9.80 -13.19 11.59
C LEU A 58 8.67 -12.35 10.96
N PRO A 59 8.81 -11.02 10.96
CA PRO A 59 7.81 -10.14 10.34
C PRO A 59 7.82 -10.26 8.81
N VAL A 60 6.64 -10.38 8.19
CA VAL A 60 6.48 -10.46 6.72
C VAL A 60 6.65 -9.10 6.04
N LEU A 61 6.27 -8.03 6.75
CA LEU A 61 6.41 -6.65 6.33
C LEU A 61 7.43 -6.00 7.24
N ASP A 62 8.27 -5.13 6.69
CA ASP A 62 9.18 -4.32 7.48
C ASP A 62 8.35 -3.53 8.52
N PRO A 63 8.52 -3.79 9.83
CA PRO A 63 7.70 -3.14 10.83
C PRO A 63 8.00 -1.64 10.81
N VAL A 64 7.01 -0.90 10.33
CA VAL A 64 6.83 0.54 10.57
C VAL A 64 7.72 1.44 9.70
N LEU A 65 7.12 2.00 8.65
CA LEU A 65 7.47 3.35 8.18
C LEU A 65 7.63 4.25 9.42
N PRO A 66 8.81 4.81 9.70
CA PRO A 66 9.04 5.61 10.91
C PRO A 66 7.95 6.68 10.99
N ALA A 67 7.36 6.87 12.17
CA ALA A 67 6.16 7.70 12.38
C ALA A 67 6.23 9.06 11.66
N ARG A 68 7.44 9.64 11.60
CA ARG A 68 7.78 10.86 10.87
C ARG A 68 7.34 10.85 9.39
N ARG A 69 7.48 9.73 8.68
CA ARG A 69 7.09 9.58 7.27
C ARG A 69 5.57 9.43 7.11
N ARG A 70 4.89 8.77 8.06
CA ARG A 70 3.40 8.72 8.10
C ARG A 70 2.80 10.09 8.35
N ASP A 71 3.41 10.89 9.23
CA ASP A 71 2.95 12.26 9.49
C ASP A 71 3.17 13.19 8.29
N VAL A 72 4.28 13.01 7.57
CA VAL A 72 4.52 13.71 6.30
C VAL A 72 3.49 13.32 5.25
N LEU A 73 3.18 12.02 5.11
CA LEU A 73 2.17 11.55 4.16
C LEU A 73 0.76 12.04 4.53
N ARG A 74 0.39 12.01 5.81
CA ARG A 74 -0.88 12.57 6.30
C ARG A 74 -0.95 14.07 6.06
N ARG A 75 0.16 14.81 6.21
CA ARG A 75 0.19 16.25 5.96
C ARG A 75 0.10 16.58 4.46
N TRP A 76 0.59 15.68 3.61
CA TRP A 76 0.52 15.80 2.16
C TRP A 76 -0.88 15.43 1.60
N LEU A 77 -1.53 14.42 2.21
CA LEU A 77 -2.88 13.97 1.85
C LEU A 77 -4.00 14.69 2.62
N ALA A 78 -3.65 15.48 3.64
CA ALA A 78 -4.62 16.32 4.33
C ALA A 78 -5.15 17.35 3.33
N PRO A 79 -6.48 17.49 3.18
CA PRO A 79 -7.05 18.57 2.37
C PRO A 79 -6.50 19.88 2.90
N HIS A 80 -5.88 20.68 2.04
CA HIS A 80 -5.40 22.02 2.40
C HIS A 80 -6.59 22.89 2.84
N ARG A 81 -7.00 22.79 4.10
CA ARG A 81 -7.94 23.72 4.74
C ARG A 81 -7.17 25.01 5.06
N ARG A 82 -6.79 25.74 4.03
CA ARG A 82 -6.45 27.17 4.10
C ARG A 82 -7.19 27.87 2.98
N GLY A 83 -8.41 28.29 3.29
CA GLY A 83 -9.25 28.98 2.33
C GLY A 83 -10.67 29.13 2.85
N ARG A 84 -10.81 29.89 3.94
CA ARG A 84 -11.98 30.70 4.32
C ARG A 84 -13.11 30.65 3.29
N SER A 85 -14.28 30.17 3.71
CA SER A 85 -15.54 30.28 2.99
C SER A 85 -15.75 31.72 2.53
N ARG A 86 -15.47 31.99 1.26
CA ARG A 86 -15.90 33.21 0.60
C ARG A 86 -16.95 32.78 -0.39
N SER A 87 -18.18 33.10 -0.02
CA SER A 87 -19.42 33.02 -0.78
C SER A 87 -19.16 33.14 -2.29
N ALA A 88 -19.56 32.14 -3.06
CA ALA A 88 -19.73 32.26 -4.50
C ALA A 88 -21.24 32.34 -4.80
N PRO A 89 -21.88 33.52 -4.73
CA PRO A 89 -23.33 33.65 -4.91
C PRO A 89 -23.75 33.70 -6.39
N LEU A 90 -22.91 33.31 -7.35
CA LEU A 90 -23.15 33.60 -8.78
C LEU A 90 -23.32 32.38 -9.69
N LEU A 91 -23.17 31.15 -9.18
CA LEU A 91 -23.36 29.94 -10.00
C LEU A 91 -24.76 29.32 -9.87
N THR A 92 -25.63 29.86 -9.02
CA THR A 92 -26.99 29.35 -8.80
C THR A 92 -28.04 29.92 -9.76
N TRP A 93 -27.83 31.11 -10.34
CA TRP A 93 -28.85 31.74 -11.21
C TRP A 93 -28.91 31.16 -12.63
N ALA A 94 -27.75 30.84 -13.22
CA ALA A 94 -27.71 30.26 -14.57
C ALA A 94 -28.28 28.82 -14.63
N TRP A 95 -28.26 28.09 -13.50
CA TRP A 95 -28.85 26.76 -13.39
C TRP A 95 -30.37 26.77 -13.19
N GLN A 96 -30.95 27.82 -12.61
CA GLN A 96 -32.41 27.93 -12.44
C GLN A 96 -33.15 28.09 -13.78
N TRP A 97 -32.57 28.82 -14.75
CA TRP A 97 -33.21 28.99 -16.06
C TRP A 97 -33.22 27.72 -16.92
N ARG A 98 -32.31 26.78 -16.67
CA ARG A 98 -32.14 25.59 -17.50
C ARG A 98 -33.04 24.42 -17.10
N PHE A 99 -33.69 24.47 -15.92
CA PHE A 99 -34.46 23.37 -15.34
C PHE A 99 -35.91 23.68 -14.91
N GLY A 100 -36.53 24.74 -15.43
CA GLY A 100 -37.99 24.83 -15.50
C GLY A 100 -38.62 26.07 -14.88
N SER A 101 -39.16 26.93 -15.74
CA SER A 101 -40.47 27.55 -15.49
C SER A 101 -41.49 26.80 -16.32
N ALA A 102 -41.95 25.69 -15.77
CA ALA A 102 -43.27 25.14 -16.05
C ALA A 102 -44.00 25.21 -14.71
N VAL A 103 -45.05 26.03 -14.66
CA VAL A 103 -46.21 26.07 -13.73
C VAL A 103 -46.63 27.54 -13.57
N GLY A 104 -47.79 27.87 -14.13
CA GLY A 104 -48.50 29.14 -13.94
C GLY A 104 -48.89 29.81 -15.24
#